data_AF-A0A1M6RTT5-F1
#
_entry.id   AF-A0A1M6RTT5-F1
#
_cell.length_a   1.000
_cell.length_b   1.000
_cell.length_c   1.000
_cell.angle_alpha   90.00
_cell.angle_beta   90.00
_cell.angle_gamma   90.00
#
_symmetry.space_group_name_H-M   'P 1'
#
loop_
_entity.id
_entity.type
_entity.pdbx_description
1 polymer ?
#
loop_
_entity_poly.entity_id
_entity_poly.type
_entity_poly.pdbx_seq_one_letter_code
_entity_poly.pdbx_strand_id
1 'polypeptide(L)'
;MISENDLKEIESLGLEEKISRVNSLLENKENPKAFELALFLALKMAQEIKTGKELGSESGKIVAAWMQKYSAELVEETIPLAKQFFTNPEQIAARIREGLLKQDA
;
A
#
# COMPACT_ATOMS: atom_id res chain seq x y z
N MET A 1 -16.58 11.29 -2.15
CA MET A 1 -15.81 12.44 -1.67
C MET A 1 -15.47 12.19 -0.21
N ILE A 2 -14.21 12.35 0.18
CA ILE A 2 -13.74 12.17 1.57
C ILE A 2 -13.57 13.58 2.13
N SER A 3 -14.19 13.88 3.27
CA SER A 3 -14.05 15.17 3.95
C SER A 3 -12.69 15.29 4.63
N GLU A 4 -12.27 16.50 5.00
CA GLU A 4 -11.06 16.69 5.83
C GLU A 4 -11.13 15.91 7.16
N ASN A 5 -12.33 15.72 7.71
CA ASN A 5 -12.53 14.94 8.93
C ASN A 5 -12.31 13.45 8.69
N ASP A 6 -12.81 12.91 7.58
CA ASP A 6 -12.56 11.52 7.18
C ASP A 6 -11.05 11.27 6.95
N LEU A 7 -10.35 12.27 6.39
CA LEU A 7 -8.90 12.24 6.18
C LEU A 7 -8.14 12.18 7.52
N LYS A 8 -8.51 13.04 8.48
CA LYS A 8 -7.94 13.03 9.84
C LYS A 8 -8.22 11.71 10.57
N GLU A 9 -9.41 11.16 10.41
CA GLU A 9 -9.77 9.87 10.99
C GLU A 9 -8.88 8.75 10.44
N ILE A 10 -8.70 8.69 9.11
CA ILE A 10 -7.79 7.72 8.47
C ILE A 10 -6.34 7.91 8.91
N GLU A 11 -5.87 9.15 9.01
CA GLU A 11 -4.51 9.46 9.48
C GLU A 11 -4.29 9.01 10.93
N SER A 12 -5.33 9.10 11.79
CA SER A 12 -5.27 8.71 13.20
C SER A 12 -5.23 7.20 13.45
N LEU A 13 -5.57 6.38 12.45
CA LEU A 13 -5.61 4.92 12.62
C LEU A 13 -4.22 4.32 12.90
N GLY A 14 -4.22 3.24 13.68
CA GLY A 14 -3.03 2.41 13.89
C GLY A 14 -2.57 1.72 12.60
N LEU A 15 -1.29 1.34 12.55
CA LEU A 15 -0.70 0.66 11.38
C LEU A 15 -1.43 -0.65 11.05
N GLU A 16 -1.81 -1.44 12.07
CA GLU A 16 -2.52 -2.71 11.87
C GLU A 16 -3.90 -2.50 11.26
N GLU A 17 -4.61 -1.46 11.69
CA GLU A 17 -5.92 -1.12 11.16
C GLU A 17 -5.82 -0.59 9.72
N LYS A 18 -4.81 0.23 9.43
CA LYS A 18 -4.48 0.66 8.06
C LYS A 18 -4.20 -0.55 7.15
N ILE A 19 -3.40 -1.51 7.62
CA ILE A 19 -3.12 -2.76 6.89
C ILE A 19 -4.40 -3.56 6.64
N SER A 20 -5.24 -3.72 7.67
CA SER A 20 -6.49 -4.46 7.59
C SER A 20 -7.44 -3.86 6.55
N ARG A 21 -7.64 -2.53 6.58
CA ARG A 21 -8.49 -1.82 5.61
C ARG A 21 -7.99 -2.00 4.18
N VAL A 22 -6.70 -1.82 3.93
CA VAL A 22 -6.12 -2.01 2.59
C VAL A 22 -6.25 -3.47 2.13
N ASN A 23 -6.05 -4.44 3.03
CA ASN A 23 -6.23 -5.85 2.71
C ASN A 23 -7.67 -6.17 2.26
N SER A 24 -8.67 -5.71 3.02
CA SER A 24 -10.09 -5.92 2.68
C SER A 24 -10.48 -5.29 1.34
N LEU A 25 -9.86 -4.19 0.94
CA LEU A 25 -10.06 -3.57 -0.37
C LEU A 25 -9.43 -4.37 -1.51
N LEU A 26 -8.39 -5.16 -1.23
CA LEU A 26 -7.66 -5.96 -2.22
C LEU A 26 -8.15 -7.41 -2.34
N GLU A 27 -8.69 -7.98 -1.27
CA GLU A 27 -9.00 -9.42 -1.17
C GLU A 27 -9.88 -9.93 -2.33
N ASN A 28 -10.88 -9.14 -2.72
CA ASN A 28 -11.84 -9.47 -3.78
C ASN A 28 -11.56 -8.78 -5.12
N LYS A 29 -10.40 -8.13 -5.26
CA LYS A 29 -10.08 -7.40 -6.49
C LYS A 29 -9.43 -8.34 -7.50
N GLU A 30 -10.12 -8.59 -8.61
CA GLU A 30 -9.60 -9.45 -9.69
C GLU A 30 -8.40 -8.81 -10.40
N ASN A 31 -8.48 -7.50 -10.64
CA ASN A 31 -7.45 -6.73 -11.36
C ASN A 31 -6.97 -5.54 -10.52
N PRO A 32 -6.16 -5.77 -9.47
CA PRO A 32 -5.56 -4.70 -8.71
C PRO A 32 -4.50 -3.98 -9.55
N LYS A 33 -4.33 -2.68 -9.33
CA LYS A 33 -3.23 -1.91 -9.94
C LYS A 33 -1.95 -2.15 -9.15
N ALA A 34 -0.80 -2.05 -9.83
CA ALA A 34 0.52 -2.19 -9.22
C ALA A 34 0.69 -1.26 -8.00
N PHE A 35 0.18 -0.02 -8.09
CA PHE A 35 0.21 0.94 -6.99
C PHE A 35 -0.56 0.47 -5.73
N GLU A 36 -1.69 -0.22 -5.90
CA GLU A 36 -2.52 -0.68 -4.78
C GLU A 36 -1.86 -1.84 -4.05
N LEU A 37 -1.27 -2.78 -4.81
CA LEU A 37 -0.44 -3.84 -4.26
C LEU A 37 0.81 -3.27 -3.59
N ALA A 38 1.42 -2.23 -4.19
CA ALA A 38 2.62 -1.59 -3.66
C ALA A 38 2.37 -0.90 -2.31
N LEU A 39 1.22 -0.22 -2.17
CA LEU A 39 0.80 0.38 -0.92
C LEU A 39 0.67 -0.68 0.18
N PHE A 40 0.00 -1.80 -0.12
CA PHE A 40 -0.14 -2.90 0.84
C PHE A 40 1.20 -3.51 1.22
N LEU A 41 2.06 -3.76 0.23
CA LEU A 41 3.40 -4.31 0.44
C LEU A 41 4.25 -3.39 1.31
N ALA A 42 4.22 -2.08 1.07
CA ALA A 42 4.91 -1.08 1.88
C ALA A 42 4.40 -1.07 3.32
N LEU A 43 3.09 -1.17 3.56
CA LEU A 43 2.54 -1.23 4.91
C LEU A 43 2.98 -2.50 5.65
N LYS A 44 3.04 -3.65 4.96
CA LYS A 44 3.56 -4.91 5.52
C LYS A 44 5.05 -4.82 5.86
N MET A 45 5.85 -4.25 4.99
CA MET A 45 7.27 -3.97 5.25
C MET A 45 7.44 -3.02 6.44
N ALA A 46 6.61 -1.98 6.57
CA ALA A 46 6.62 -1.09 7.73
C ALA A 46 6.26 -1.82 9.02
N GLN A 47 5.36 -2.81 8.97
CA GLN A 47 5.02 -3.65 10.12
C GLN A 47 6.21 -4.54 10.54
N GLU A 48 6.94 -5.12 9.58
CA GLU A 48 8.16 -5.88 9.86
C GLU A 48 9.19 -5.02 10.60
N ILE A 49 9.46 -3.82 10.09
CA ILE A 49 10.37 -2.85 10.71
C ILE A 49 9.90 -2.50 12.12
N LYS A 50 8.62 -2.14 12.30
CA LYS A 50 8.06 -1.76 13.60
C LYS A 50 8.15 -2.90 14.63
N THR A 51 8.05 -4.15 14.19
CA THR A 51 8.07 -5.33 15.05
C THR A 51 9.46 -5.95 15.22
N GLY A 52 10.50 -5.33 14.65
CA GLY A 52 11.88 -5.82 14.74
C GLY A 52 12.13 -7.10 13.93
N LYS A 53 11.27 -7.41 12.95
CA LYS A 53 11.45 -8.53 12.04
C LYS A 53 12.37 -8.13 10.88
N GLU A 54 13.04 -9.13 10.30
CA GLU A 54 13.80 -8.95 9.07
C GLU A 54 12.87 -8.51 7.93
N LEU A 55 13.31 -7.52 7.16
CA LEU A 55 12.57 -6.98 6.02
C LEU A 55 12.43 -8.07 4.95
N GLY A 56 11.21 -8.34 4.50
CA GLY A 56 10.94 -9.41 3.53
C GLY A 56 10.55 -10.75 4.15
N SER A 57 10.68 -10.93 5.47
CA SER A 57 10.41 -12.22 6.13
C SER A 57 8.94 -12.68 6.00
N GLU A 58 7.99 -11.75 6.03
CA GLU A 58 6.56 -11.98 5.81
C GLU A 58 6.09 -11.39 4.47
N SER A 59 6.57 -10.20 4.12
CA SER A 59 6.23 -9.50 2.89
C SER A 59 6.71 -10.25 1.64
N GLY A 60 7.82 -11.00 1.72
CA GLY A 60 8.28 -11.87 0.64
C GLY A 60 7.33 -13.03 0.36
N LYS A 61 6.67 -13.59 1.39
CA LYS A 61 5.65 -14.63 1.22
C LYS A 61 4.43 -14.10 0.47
N ILE A 62 4.07 -12.85 0.70
CA ILE A 62 2.97 -12.17 0.01
C ILE A 62 3.29 -12.02 -1.48
N VAL A 63 4.50 -11.57 -1.82
CA VAL A 63 4.95 -11.46 -3.22
C VAL A 63 4.94 -12.84 -3.89
N ALA A 64 5.44 -13.88 -3.22
CA ALA A 64 5.43 -15.24 -3.75
C ALA A 64 3.99 -15.75 -4.02
N ALA A 65 3.04 -15.44 -3.14
CA ALA A 65 1.63 -15.77 -3.35
C ALA A 65 1.02 -15.00 -4.53
N TRP A 66 1.38 -13.72 -4.70
CA TRP A 66 0.92 -12.92 -5.83
C TRP A 66 1.44 -13.43 -7.18
N MET A 67 2.67 -13.94 -7.24
CA MET A 67 3.20 -14.59 -8.45
C MET A 67 2.39 -15.81 -8.92
N GLN A 68 1.58 -16.41 -8.03
CA GLN A 68 0.67 -17.50 -8.38
C GLN A 68 -0.73 -17.00 -8.78
N LYS A 69 -1.09 -15.76 -8.41
CA LYS A 69 -2.44 -15.19 -8.58
C LYS A 69 -2.53 -14.19 -9.72
N TYR A 70 -1.48 -13.41 -9.94
CA TYR A 70 -1.43 -12.29 -10.89
C TYR A 70 -0.32 -12.48 -11.92
N SER A 71 -0.29 -11.64 -12.96
CA SER A 71 0.79 -11.67 -13.96
C SER A 71 2.14 -11.29 -13.34
N ALA A 72 3.22 -11.89 -13.84
CA ALA A 72 4.58 -11.56 -13.39
C ALA A 72 4.90 -10.07 -13.57
N GLU A 73 4.51 -9.48 -14.69
CA GLU A 73 4.67 -8.05 -14.99
C GLU A 73 4.07 -7.16 -13.89
N LEU A 74 2.82 -7.43 -13.48
CA LEU A 74 2.15 -6.66 -12.42
C LEU A 74 2.91 -6.76 -11.10
N VAL A 75 3.39 -7.95 -10.75
CA VAL A 75 4.10 -8.19 -9.48
C VAL A 75 5.50 -7.57 -9.50
N GLU A 76 6.21 -7.64 -10.63
CA GLU A 76 7.53 -7.03 -10.81
C GLU A 76 7.46 -5.50 -10.77
N GLU A 77 6.43 -4.89 -11.35
CA GLU A 77 6.19 -3.43 -11.24
C GLU A 77 5.85 -2.99 -9.81
N THR A 78 5.20 -3.86 -9.03
CA THR A 78 4.76 -3.56 -7.67
C THR A 78 5.93 -3.36 -6.70
N ILE A 79 6.97 -4.18 -6.80
CA ILE A 79 8.11 -4.18 -5.86
C ILE A 79 8.85 -2.82 -5.83
N PRO A 80 9.31 -2.23 -6.95
CA PRO A 80 9.98 -0.95 -6.92
C PRO A 80 9.04 0.18 -6.46
N LEU A 81 7.75 0.13 -6.80
CA LEU A 81 6.76 1.09 -6.31
C LEU A 81 6.63 1.03 -4.78
N ALA A 82 6.61 -0.17 -4.18
CA ALA A 82 6.54 -0.32 -2.72
C ALA A 82 7.77 0.29 -2.04
N LYS A 83 8.96 0.14 -2.62
CA LYS A 83 10.20 0.75 -2.11
C LYS A 83 10.15 2.28 -2.13
N GLN A 84 9.46 2.88 -3.10
CA GLN A 84 9.35 4.34 -3.18
C GLN A 84 8.63 4.95 -1.96
N PHE A 85 7.75 4.21 -1.28
CA PHE A 85 7.13 4.68 -0.03
C PHE A 85 8.13 4.91 1.10
N PHE A 86 9.31 4.29 1.04
CA PHE A 86 10.38 4.47 2.02
C PHE A 86 11.43 5.48 1.56
N THR A 87 11.68 5.58 0.26
CA THR A 87 12.71 6.48 -0.28
C THR A 87 12.18 7.88 -0.57
N ASN A 88 10.92 7.99 -0.99
CA ASN A 88 10.28 9.25 -1.42
C ASN A 88 8.88 9.46 -0.79
N PRO A 89 8.71 9.32 0.54
CA PRO A 89 7.39 9.34 1.20
C PRO A 89 6.61 10.63 0.98
N GLU A 90 7.27 11.79 1.04
CA GLU A 90 6.63 13.11 0.90
C GLU A 90 6.04 13.30 -0.51
N GLN A 91 6.80 12.92 -1.55
CA GLN A 91 6.36 13.03 -2.93
C GLN A 91 5.14 12.15 -3.20
N ILE A 92 5.11 10.94 -2.64
CA ILE A 92 3.97 10.04 -2.78
C ILE A 92 2.75 10.59 -2.03
N ALA A 93 2.93 11.06 -0.80
CA ALA A 93 1.84 11.66 -0.02
C ALA A 93 1.24 12.88 -0.73
N ALA A 94 2.08 13.74 -1.31
CA ALA A 94 1.63 14.88 -2.11
C ALA A 94 0.82 14.43 -3.33
N ARG A 95 1.30 13.44 -4.09
CA ARG A 95 0.58 12.90 -5.25
C ARG A 95 -0.77 12.28 -4.89
N ILE A 96 -0.86 11.56 -3.76
CA ILE A 96 -2.11 10.98 -3.28
C ILE A 96 -3.09 12.10 -2.91
N ARG A 97 -2.64 13.11 -2.15
CA ARG A 97 -3.47 14.27 -1.76
C ARG A 97 -3.95 15.03 -2.99
N GLU A 98 -3.08 15.32 -3.94
CA GLU A 98 -3.46 15.96 -5.20
C GLU A 98 -4.49 15.14 -5.97
N GLY A 99 -4.34 13.82 -6.05
CA GLY A 99 -5.28 12.94 -6.72
C GLY A 99 -6.67 12.93 -6.07
N LEU A 100 -6.72 13.04 -4.74
CA LEU A 100 -7.97 13.17 -3.97
C LEU A 100 -8.64 14.53 -4.19
N LEU A 101 -7.86 15.60 -4.29
CA LEU A 101 -8.35 16.99 -4.47
C LEU A 101 -8.68 17.33 -5.94
N LYS A 102 -8.04 16.68 -6.92
CA LYS A 102 -8.28 16.91 -8.37
C LYS A 102 -9.59 16.29 -8.88
N GLN A 103 -10.31 15.51 -8.08
CA GLN A 103 -11.68 15.12 -8.42
C GLN A 103 -12.70 16.27 -8.30
N ASP A 104 -12.26 17.48 -7.90
CA ASP A 104 -13.09 18.69 -7.77
C ASP A 104 -12.94 19.71 -8.93
N ALA A 105 -12.46 19.31 -10.11
CA ALA A 105 -12.35 20.21 -11.29
C ALA A 105 -13.01 19.65 -12.55
#